data_AF-A0A8D0LCP4-F1
#
_entry.id   AF-A0A8D0LCP4-F1
#
_cell.length_a   1.000
_cell.length_b   1.000
_cell.length_c   1.000
_cell.angle_alpha   90.00
_cell.angle_beta   90.00
_cell.angle_gamma   90.00
#
_symmetry.space_group_name_H-M   'P 1'
#
loop_
_entity.id
_entity.type
_entity.pdbx_description
1 polymer ?
#
loop_
_entity_poly.entity_id
_entity_poly.type
_entity_poly.pdbx_seq_one_letter_code
_entity_poly.pdbx_strand_id
1 'polypeptide(L)'
;MKKYDLLLEDLETEGERQLKSLLHHQLDTTTSIEQCMSKRRCFAPAALYKPFGEEAAGALSLSQFQALQESNKETASLRELGLSDSEILLWKNRGSADKGFGLMAAPEAMQERLRAIQEKITEHQRILSLPQRFAGSKQLSRREMEIENALFQGADRHSFLRALYHQGRWSQPRYGSLELYWFL
;
A
#
# COMPACT_ATOMS: atom_id res chain seq x y z
N MET A 1 5.74 54.62 -23.64
CA MET A 1 4.51 54.71 -22.82
C MET A 1 3.77 53.37 -22.90
N LYS A 2 3.74 52.67 -21.76
CA LYS A 2 2.77 51.64 -21.29
C LYS A 2 2.14 50.70 -22.33
N LYS A 3 2.66 49.46 -22.43
CA LYS A 3 1.87 48.33 -22.96
C LYS A 3 2.28 46.93 -22.43
N TYR A 4 2.89 46.85 -21.25
CA TYR A 4 3.26 45.57 -20.64
C TYR A 4 2.84 45.43 -19.15
N ASP A 5 2.05 46.36 -18.61
CA ASP A 5 1.62 46.35 -17.19
C ASP A 5 0.24 45.68 -16.94
N LEU A 6 -0.30 44.91 -17.90
CA LEU A 6 -1.70 44.43 -17.80
C LEU A 6 -1.91 42.92 -18.05
N LEU A 7 -0.87 42.10 -17.82
CA LEU A 7 -0.99 40.62 -17.88
C LEU A 7 -0.40 39.94 -16.63
N LEU A 8 -0.36 40.67 -15.51
CA LEU A 8 -0.29 40.06 -14.19
C LEU A 8 -1.74 39.93 -13.71
N GLU A 9 -2.55 39.11 -14.39
CA GLU A 9 -3.80 38.65 -13.78
C GLU A 9 -3.41 37.98 -12.47
N ASP A 10 -3.93 38.52 -11.37
CA ASP A 10 -3.67 38.08 -10.00
C ASP A 10 -3.69 36.56 -9.91
N LEU A 11 -2.50 35.96 -9.82
CA LEU A 11 -2.36 34.52 -9.66
C LEU A 11 -2.74 34.20 -8.21
N GLU A 12 -4.05 34.10 -7.95
CA GLU A 12 -4.61 33.84 -6.62
C GLU A 12 -3.92 32.59 -6.04
N THR A 13 -3.13 32.82 -4.99
CA THR A 13 -2.41 31.76 -4.30
C THR A 13 -3.41 30.81 -3.65
N GLU A 14 -2.99 29.58 -3.41
CA GLU A 14 -3.83 28.59 -2.74
C GLU A 14 -4.23 29.06 -1.32
N GLY A 15 -3.33 29.78 -0.64
CA GLY A 15 -3.62 30.41 0.65
C GLY A 15 -4.68 31.52 0.56
N GLU A 16 -4.59 32.41 -0.42
CA GLU A 16 -5.61 33.46 -0.63
C GLU A 16 -6.98 32.86 -0.93
N ARG A 17 -7.02 31.81 -1.74
CA ARG A 17 -8.24 31.08 -2.08
C ARG A 17 -8.87 30.42 -0.85
N GLN A 18 -8.06 29.77 -0.01
CA GLN A 18 -8.53 29.19 1.25
C GLN A 18 -9.09 30.24 2.21
N LEU A 19 -8.38 31.37 2.38
CA LEU A 19 -8.80 32.48 3.24
C LEU A 19 -10.10 33.12 2.76
N LYS A 20 -10.24 33.32 1.44
CA LYS A 20 -11.45 33.85 0.82
C LYS A 20 -12.64 32.92 0.99
N SER A 21 -12.43 31.61 0.82
CA SER A 21 -13.47 30.60 1.07
C SER A 21 -13.90 30.58 2.55
N LEU A 22 -12.95 30.72 3.47
CA LEU A 22 -13.22 30.75 4.91
C LEU A 22 -14.00 32.00 5.31
N LEU A 23 -13.59 33.17 4.82
CA LEU A 23 -14.28 34.43 5.05
C LEU A 23 -15.73 34.39 4.52
N HIS A 24 -15.92 33.85 3.31
CA HIS A 24 -17.25 33.71 2.72
C HIS A 24 -18.16 32.84 3.60
N HIS A 25 -17.65 31.74 4.16
CA HIS A 25 -18.41 30.90 5.08
C HIS A 25 -18.68 31.55 6.44
N GLN A 26 -17.81 32.45 6.92
CA GLN A 26 -18.02 33.16 8.18
C GLN A 26 -19.07 34.28 8.07
N LEU A 27 -19.17 34.90 6.89
CA LEU A 27 -20.11 36.00 6.63
C LEU A 27 -21.49 35.51 6.17
N ASP A 28 -21.61 34.23 5.79
CA ASP A 28 -22.89 33.65 5.37
C ASP A 28 -23.86 33.49 6.54
N THR A 29 -24.83 34.40 6.62
CA THR A 29 -25.90 34.39 7.63
C THR A 29 -27.12 33.56 7.20
N THR A 30 -27.10 32.98 6.00
CA THR A 30 -28.23 32.24 5.42
C THR A 30 -28.13 30.73 5.61
N THR A 31 -27.06 30.24 6.23
CA THR A 31 -26.82 28.80 6.43
C THR A 31 -27.82 28.18 7.42
N SER A 32 -28.35 27.00 7.08
CA SER A 32 -29.20 26.22 7.99
C SER A 32 -28.39 25.35 8.95
N ILE A 33 -28.99 24.97 10.08
CA ILE A 33 -28.38 24.04 11.06
C ILE A 33 -28.02 22.71 10.38
N GLU A 34 -28.86 22.22 9.46
CA GLU A 34 -28.62 20.98 8.72
C GLU A 34 -27.40 21.06 7.79
N GLN A 35 -27.20 22.20 7.12
CA GLN A 35 -26.00 22.46 6.30
C GLN A 35 -24.73 22.58 7.15
N CYS A 36 -24.85 23.10 8.37
CA CYS A 36 -23.73 23.15 9.32
C CYS A 36 -23.37 21.75 9.85
N MET A 37 -24.36 20.91 10.10
CA MET A 37 -24.17 19.52 10.52
C MET A 37 -23.61 18.61 9.42
N SER A 38 -23.96 18.86 8.15
CA SER A 38 -23.42 18.09 7.02
C SER A 38 -21.90 18.30 6.85
N LYS A 39 -21.41 19.53 7.06
CA LYS A 39 -19.95 19.85 7.06
C LYS A 39 -19.16 19.16 8.19
N ARG A 40 -19.82 18.76 9.28
CA ARG A 40 -19.17 18.08 10.43
C ARG A 40 -19.01 16.57 10.25
N ARG A 41 -19.42 16.00 9.12
CA ARG A 41 -19.28 14.56 8.87
C ARG A 41 -17.96 14.23 8.17
N CYS A 42 -16.88 14.12 8.92
CA CYS A 42 -15.64 13.53 8.42
C CYS A 42 -14.88 12.80 9.53
N PHE A 43 -15.54 11.85 10.19
CA PHE A 43 -14.81 10.69 10.69
C PHE A 43 -15.57 9.48 10.17
N ALA A 44 -14.88 8.64 9.39
CA ALA A 44 -15.35 7.28 9.22
C ALA A 44 -15.57 6.72 10.64
N PRO A 45 -16.71 6.06 10.92
CA PRO A 45 -16.91 5.44 12.22
C PRO A 45 -15.69 4.60 12.54
N ALA A 46 -15.19 4.70 13.78
CA ALA A 46 -14.04 3.92 14.22
C ALA A 46 -14.26 2.48 13.78
N ALA A 47 -13.32 1.93 13.00
CA ALA A 47 -13.43 0.55 12.53
C ALA A 47 -13.59 -0.33 13.77
N LEU A 48 -14.79 -0.88 13.96
CA LEU A 48 -15.05 -1.79 15.06
C LEU A 48 -14.28 -3.06 14.73
N TYR A 49 -13.13 -3.24 15.39
CA TYR A 49 -12.38 -4.49 15.30
C TYR A 49 -13.22 -5.60 15.92
N LYS A 50 -13.84 -6.42 15.06
CA LYS A 50 -14.62 -7.60 15.44
C LYS A 50 -13.81 -8.85 15.08
N PRO A 51 -12.86 -9.26 15.93
CA PRO A 51 -12.12 -10.49 15.67
C PRO A 51 -13.10 -11.67 15.75
N PHE A 52 -12.92 -12.66 14.87
CA PHE A 52 -13.62 -13.97 14.90
C PHE A 52 -15.13 -13.96 14.58
N GLY A 53 -15.77 -12.80 14.47
CA GLY A 53 -17.19 -12.70 14.14
C GLY A 53 -18.10 -13.37 15.16
N GLU A 54 -19.17 -14.00 14.69
CA GLU A 54 -20.16 -14.72 15.53
C GLU A 54 -19.61 -16.04 16.08
N GLU A 55 -18.56 -16.60 15.48
CA GLU A 55 -17.97 -17.89 15.87
C GLU A 55 -17.31 -17.85 17.26
N ALA A 56 -16.81 -16.67 17.69
CA ALA A 56 -16.25 -16.50 19.03
C ALA A 56 -17.29 -16.47 20.15
N ALA A 57 -18.57 -16.25 19.84
CA ALA A 57 -19.62 -16.17 20.86
C ALA A 57 -19.89 -17.52 21.57
N GLY A 58 -19.46 -18.65 20.98
CA GLY A 58 -19.67 -20.00 21.51
C GLY A 58 -18.41 -20.71 22.04
N ALA A 59 -17.24 -20.08 21.97
CA ALA A 59 -15.99 -20.69 22.43
C ALA A 59 -15.86 -20.54 23.95
N LEU A 60 -16.04 -21.65 24.68
CA LEU A 60 -16.01 -21.67 26.15
C LEU A 60 -14.73 -22.30 26.72
N SER A 61 -13.90 -22.94 25.88
CA SER A 61 -12.62 -23.51 26.28
C SER A 61 -11.43 -22.85 25.59
N LEU A 62 -10.27 -22.90 26.25
CA LEU A 62 -9.00 -22.42 25.69
C LEU A 62 -8.64 -23.17 24.39
N SER A 63 -8.89 -24.48 24.32
CA SER A 63 -8.64 -25.27 23.12
C SER A 63 -9.53 -24.85 21.94
N GLN A 64 -10.80 -24.54 22.19
CA GLN A 64 -11.72 -24.01 21.17
C GLN A 64 -11.24 -22.65 20.66
N PHE A 65 -10.82 -21.76 21.56
CA PHE A 65 -10.30 -20.46 21.19
C PHE A 65 -8.99 -20.56 20.39
N GLN A 66 -8.07 -21.46 20.76
CA GLN A 66 -6.83 -21.70 20.02
C GLN A 66 -7.10 -22.21 18.60
N ALA A 67 -8.02 -23.17 18.45
CA ALA A 67 -8.42 -23.67 17.14
C ALA A 67 -9.02 -22.56 16.27
N LEU A 68 -9.84 -21.70 16.87
CA LEU A 68 -10.47 -20.56 16.20
C LEU A 68 -9.44 -19.47 15.84
N GLN A 69 -8.44 -19.25 16.69
CA GLN A 69 -7.34 -18.32 16.41
C GLN A 69 -6.50 -18.80 15.23
N GLU A 70 -6.16 -20.09 15.19
CA GLU A 70 -5.37 -20.66 14.10
C GLU A 70 -6.14 -20.63 12.78
N SER A 71 -7.42 -20.99 12.81
CA SER A 71 -8.27 -20.92 11.62
C SER A 71 -8.40 -19.48 11.07
N ASN A 72 -8.45 -18.48 11.96
CA ASN A 72 -8.46 -17.07 11.57
C ASN A 72 -7.11 -16.65 10.95
N LYS A 73 -5.98 -17.01 11.57
CA LYS A 73 -4.64 -16.75 11.01
C LYS A 73 -4.49 -17.36 9.61
N GLU A 74 -4.94 -18.59 9.42
CA GLU A 74 -4.96 -19.25 8.11
C GLU A 74 -5.79 -18.44 7.11
N THR A 75 -6.99 -18.00 7.50
CA THR A 75 -7.85 -17.19 6.60
C THR A 75 -7.22 -15.83 6.28
N ALA A 76 -6.58 -15.18 7.24
CA ALA A 76 -5.85 -13.93 7.03
C ALA A 76 -4.68 -14.13 6.06
N SER A 77 -3.92 -15.21 6.24
CA SER A 77 -2.81 -15.58 5.34
C SER A 77 -3.29 -15.80 3.91
N LEU A 78 -4.45 -16.43 3.71
CA LEU A 78 -5.05 -16.60 2.38
C LEU A 78 -5.55 -15.28 1.78
N ARG A 79 -6.08 -14.36 2.59
CA ARG A 79 -6.46 -13.01 2.14
C ARG A 79 -5.23 -12.18 1.73
N GLU A 80 -4.13 -12.30 2.46
CA GLU A 80 -2.84 -11.68 2.09
C GLU A 80 -2.30 -12.22 0.76
N LEU A 81 -2.65 -13.47 0.41
CA LEU A 81 -2.38 -14.07 -0.90
C LEU A 81 -3.37 -13.62 -2.00
N GLY A 82 -4.29 -12.71 -1.70
CA GLY A 82 -5.23 -12.11 -2.63
C GLY A 82 -6.50 -12.93 -2.89
N LEU A 83 -6.80 -13.94 -2.08
CA LEU A 83 -8.01 -14.76 -2.25
C LEU A 83 -9.26 -14.02 -1.72
N SER A 84 -10.38 -14.20 -2.41
CA SER A 84 -11.68 -13.72 -1.95
C SER A 84 -12.27 -14.65 -0.88
N ASP A 85 -13.22 -14.16 -0.08
CA ASP A 85 -13.85 -14.99 0.96
C ASP A 85 -14.52 -16.26 0.39
N SER A 86 -15.08 -16.19 -0.83
CA SER A 86 -15.67 -17.37 -1.50
C SER A 86 -14.61 -18.37 -1.97
N GLU A 87 -13.46 -17.89 -2.45
CA GLU A 87 -12.31 -18.73 -2.80
C GLU A 87 -11.71 -19.39 -1.56
N ILE A 88 -11.61 -18.67 -0.44
CA ILE A 88 -11.10 -19.19 0.84
C ILE A 88 -12.00 -20.32 1.36
N LEU A 89 -13.32 -20.12 1.34
CA LEU A 89 -14.28 -21.15 1.74
C LEU A 89 -14.13 -22.40 0.87
N LEU A 90 -14.04 -22.22 -0.44
CA LEU A 90 -13.86 -23.33 -1.39
C LEU A 90 -12.52 -24.06 -1.17
N TRP A 91 -11.44 -23.31 -0.93
CA TRP A 91 -10.10 -23.82 -0.68
C TRP A 91 -10.00 -24.62 0.62
N LYS A 92 -10.62 -24.16 1.70
CA LYS A 92 -10.66 -24.87 2.99
C LYS A 92 -11.47 -26.17 2.90
N ASN A 93 -12.53 -26.18 2.09
CA ASN A 93 -13.42 -27.33 1.92
C ASN A 93 -12.98 -28.32 0.83
N ARG A 94 -11.81 -28.15 0.21
CA ARG A 94 -11.34 -29.04 -0.87
C ARG A 94 -11.20 -30.51 -0.44
N GLY A 95 -10.92 -30.78 0.84
CA GLY A 95 -10.80 -32.13 1.40
C GLY A 95 -12.13 -32.76 1.83
N SER A 96 -13.19 -31.97 1.97
CA SER A 96 -14.55 -32.40 2.30
C SER A 96 -15.48 -32.45 1.09
N ALA A 97 -14.94 -32.20 -0.10
CA ALA A 97 -15.66 -32.11 -1.38
C ALA A 97 -16.48 -33.37 -1.73
N ASP A 98 -16.18 -34.52 -1.11
CA ASP A 98 -16.86 -35.80 -1.36
C ASP A 98 -18.19 -35.96 -0.57
N LYS A 99 -18.52 -35.05 0.37
CA LYS A 99 -19.64 -35.27 1.31
C LYS A 99 -20.73 -34.20 1.37
N GLY A 100 -20.66 -33.08 0.64
CA GLY A 100 -21.57 -31.97 0.99
C GLY A 100 -21.98 -30.94 -0.05
N PHE A 101 -21.52 -30.99 -1.31
CA PHE A 101 -22.03 -30.08 -2.33
C PHE A 101 -23.19 -30.74 -3.10
N GLY A 102 -24.30 -30.95 -2.40
CA GLY A 102 -25.48 -31.64 -2.91
C GLY A 102 -26.19 -30.96 -4.09
N LEU A 103 -25.69 -29.87 -4.68
CA LEU A 103 -26.39 -29.17 -5.76
C LEU A 103 -25.58 -28.14 -6.58
N MET A 104 -24.26 -28.25 -6.74
CA MET A 104 -23.52 -27.25 -7.55
C MET A 104 -22.38 -27.81 -8.39
N ALA A 105 -22.48 -27.50 -9.69
CA ALA A 105 -21.49 -27.64 -10.76
C ALA A 105 -20.98 -29.06 -11.04
N ALA A 106 -20.65 -29.32 -12.31
CA ALA A 106 -19.96 -30.54 -12.70
C ALA A 106 -18.63 -30.66 -11.94
N PRO A 107 -18.22 -31.86 -11.50
CA PRO A 107 -17.00 -32.04 -10.71
C PRO A 107 -15.75 -31.49 -11.42
N GLU A 108 -15.74 -31.49 -12.75
CA GLU A 108 -14.69 -30.92 -13.58
C GLU A 108 -14.58 -29.39 -13.41
N ALA A 109 -15.72 -28.69 -13.35
CA ALA A 109 -15.74 -27.24 -13.15
C ALA A 109 -15.27 -26.87 -11.73
N MET A 110 -15.56 -27.69 -10.73
CA MET A 110 -15.05 -27.51 -9.37
C MET A 110 -13.53 -27.68 -9.33
N GLN A 111 -13.01 -28.70 -10.02
CA GLN A 111 -11.58 -28.99 -10.08
C GLN A 111 -10.81 -27.87 -10.80
N GLU A 112 -11.38 -27.31 -11.87
CA GLU A 112 -10.82 -26.16 -12.57
C GLU A 112 -10.75 -24.92 -11.68
N ARG A 113 -11.79 -24.66 -10.88
CA ARG A 113 -11.77 -23.55 -9.91
C ARG A 113 -10.70 -23.75 -8.84
N LEU A 114 -10.52 -24.97 -8.34
CA LEU A 114 -9.44 -25.28 -7.40
C LEU A 114 -8.05 -25.07 -8.03
N ARG A 115 -7.87 -25.43 -9.31
CA ARG A 115 -6.64 -25.18 -10.05
C ARG A 115 -6.37 -23.68 -10.19
N ALA A 116 -7.37 -22.90 -10.58
CA ALA A 116 -7.25 -21.45 -10.70
C ALA A 116 -6.87 -20.79 -9.36
N ILE A 117 -7.44 -21.24 -8.24
CA ILE A 117 -7.06 -20.77 -6.90
C ILE A 117 -5.60 -21.14 -6.58
N GLN A 118 -5.19 -22.36 -6.89
CA GLN A 118 -3.81 -22.80 -6.67
C GLN A 118 -2.82 -21.95 -7.48
N GLU A 119 -3.11 -21.69 -8.75
CA GLU A 119 -2.29 -20.82 -9.61
C GLU A 119 -2.18 -19.41 -9.02
N LYS A 120 -3.30 -18.84 -8.58
CA LYS A 120 -3.35 -17.53 -7.91
C LYS A 120 -2.47 -17.48 -6.66
N ILE A 121 -2.53 -18.50 -5.81
CA ILE A 121 -1.65 -18.64 -4.63
C ILE A 121 -0.18 -18.64 -5.08
N THR A 122 0.18 -19.50 -6.04
CA THR A 122 1.57 -19.66 -6.46
C THR A 122 2.13 -18.39 -7.08
N GLU A 123 1.34 -17.68 -7.89
CA GLU A 123 1.76 -16.43 -8.51
C GLU A 123 1.93 -15.33 -7.47
N HIS A 124 1.01 -15.22 -6.52
CA HIS A 124 1.13 -14.21 -5.46
C HIS A 124 2.34 -14.49 -4.55
N GLN A 125 2.58 -15.76 -4.19
CA GLN A 125 3.79 -16.16 -3.47
C GLN A 125 5.06 -15.82 -4.26
N ARG A 126 5.07 -16.09 -5.57
CA ARG A 126 6.17 -15.73 -6.46
C ARG A 126 6.41 -14.23 -6.42
N ILE A 127 5.37 -13.40 -6.54
CA ILE A 127 5.46 -11.93 -6.45
C ILE A 127 6.02 -11.48 -5.09
N LEU A 128 5.53 -12.05 -3.99
CA LEU A 128 6.01 -11.73 -2.64
C LEU A 128 7.47 -12.15 -2.41
N SER A 129 7.92 -13.22 -3.08
CA SER A 129 9.32 -13.68 -3.01
C SER A 129 10.28 -12.80 -3.80
N LEU A 130 9.79 -12.06 -4.80
CA LEU A 130 10.62 -11.10 -5.52
C LEU A 130 11.01 -9.97 -4.58
N PRO A 131 12.22 -9.41 -4.72
CA PRO A 131 12.59 -8.18 -4.03
C PRO A 131 11.58 -7.09 -4.37
N GLN A 132 10.65 -6.81 -3.45
CA GLN A 132 9.79 -5.66 -3.58
C GLN A 132 10.68 -4.44 -3.57
N ARG A 133 10.53 -3.57 -4.58
CA ARG A 133 11.38 -2.40 -4.78
C ARG A 133 11.63 -1.70 -3.45
N PHE A 134 12.91 -1.40 -3.21
CA PHE A 134 13.48 -0.76 -2.01
C PHE A 134 12.43 -0.31 -0.99
N ALA A 135 12.24 -1.10 0.07
CA ALA A 135 11.55 -0.71 1.30
C ALA A 135 12.21 0.49 2.03
N GLY A 136 13.09 1.24 1.36
CA GLY A 136 13.71 2.48 1.78
C GLY A 136 13.87 3.50 0.64
N SER A 137 13.15 3.36 -0.49
CA SER A 137 13.10 4.44 -1.48
C SER A 137 12.31 5.61 -0.89
N LYS A 138 13.03 6.66 -0.50
CA LYS A 138 12.44 7.92 -0.06
C LYS A 138 11.51 8.42 -1.17
N GLN A 139 10.22 8.56 -0.88
CA GLN A 139 9.33 9.26 -1.81
C GLN A 139 9.84 10.69 -1.98
N LEU A 140 10.08 11.08 -3.23
CA LEU A 140 10.57 12.41 -3.53
C LEU A 140 9.43 13.41 -3.33
N SER A 141 9.72 14.48 -2.60
CA SER A 141 8.85 15.66 -2.55
C SER A 141 8.71 16.27 -3.95
N ARG A 142 7.65 17.07 -4.16
CA ARG A 142 7.40 17.76 -5.43
C ARG A 142 8.64 18.54 -5.91
N ARG A 143 9.33 19.24 -5.01
CA ARG A 143 10.57 19.96 -5.32
C ARG A 143 11.69 19.01 -5.76
N GLU A 144 11.88 17.89 -5.07
CA GLU A 144 12.89 16.90 -5.44
C GLU A 144 12.59 16.27 -6.80
N MET A 145 11.31 16.05 -7.11
CA MET A 145 10.85 15.56 -8.41
C MET A 145 11.11 16.58 -9.53
N GLU A 146 10.84 17.86 -9.29
CA GLU A 146 11.14 18.95 -10.23
C GLU A 146 12.65 19.08 -10.48
N ILE A 147 13.47 18.92 -9.44
CA ILE A 147 14.94 18.90 -9.54
C ILE A 147 15.41 17.68 -10.34
N GLU A 148 14.92 16.46 -10.04
CA GLU A 148 15.25 15.26 -10.82
C GLU A 148 14.86 15.46 -12.29
N ASN A 149 13.65 15.96 -12.54
CA ASN A 149 13.19 16.21 -13.88
C ASN A 149 14.11 17.19 -14.59
N ALA A 150 14.46 18.32 -13.97
CA ALA A 150 15.37 19.32 -14.53
C ALA A 150 16.79 18.78 -14.82
N LEU A 151 17.33 17.94 -13.94
CA LEU A 151 18.66 17.35 -14.08
C LEU A 151 18.76 16.38 -15.28
N PHE A 152 17.66 15.69 -15.61
CA PHE A 152 17.65 14.64 -16.63
C PHE A 152 16.75 14.94 -17.84
N GLN A 153 16.39 16.21 -18.08
CA GLN A 153 15.64 16.57 -19.31
C GLN A 153 16.50 16.26 -20.54
N GLY A 154 16.15 15.20 -21.26
CA GLY A 154 16.85 14.79 -22.48
C GLY A 154 18.15 14.00 -22.28
N ALA A 155 18.53 13.64 -21.04
CA ALA A 155 19.69 12.81 -20.74
C ALA A 155 19.28 11.45 -20.16
N ASP A 156 20.04 10.37 -20.48
CA ASP A 156 19.73 9.04 -19.97
C ASP A 156 20.12 8.89 -18.48
N ARG A 157 19.10 8.98 -17.61
CA ARG A 157 19.21 8.77 -16.16
C ARG A 157 19.91 7.45 -15.82
N HIS A 158 19.65 6.38 -16.58
CA HIS A 158 20.18 5.05 -16.25
C HIS A 158 21.68 4.96 -16.46
N SER A 159 22.22 5.51 -17.55
CA SER A 159 23.67 5.56 -17.79
C SER A 159 24.43 6.34 -16.70
N PHE A 160 23.90 7.49 -16.28
CA PHE A 160 24.49 8.32 -15.21
C PHE A 160 24.52 7.58 -13.87
N LEU A 161 23.39 7.02 -13.43
CA LEU A 161 23.32 6.30 -12.17
C LEU A 161 24.20 5.04 -12.16
N ARG A 162 24.34 4.37 -13.31
CA ARG A 162 25.23 3.22 -13.47
C ARG A 162 26.70 3.62 -13.32
N ALA A 163 27.10 4.77 -13.86
CA ALA A 163 28.46 5.28 -13.72
C ALA A 163 28.85 5.52 -12.25
N LEU A 164 27.93 6.06 -11.43
CA LEU A 164 28.15 6.28 -10.00
C LEU A 164 28.38 4.96 -9.24
N TYR A 165 27.68 3.90 -9.60
CA TYR A 165 27.84 2.58 -8.98
C TYR A 165 29.22 1.96 -9.26
N HIS A 166 29.83 2.28 -10.40
CA HIS A 166 31.16 1.79 -10.79
C HIS A 166 32.31 2.71 -10.36
N GLN A 167 32.03 3.97 -10.04
CA GLN A 167 33.04 4.93 -9.60
C GLN A 167 33.59 4.65 -8.19
N GLY A 168 32.86 3.91 -7.36
CA GLY A 168 33.33 3.44 -6.04
C GLY A 168 34.37 2.31 -6.05
N ARG A 169 34.87 1.89 -7.23
CA ARG A 169 35.91 0.86 -7.37
C ARG A 169 37.31 1.39 -7.72
N TRP A 170 37.52 2.70 -7.71
CA TRP A 170 38.84 3.34 -7.82
C TRP A 170 39.03 4.19 -6.55
N SER A 171 40.01 4.03 -5.66
CA SER A 171 41.36 3.47 -5.78
C SER A 171 41.82 3.05 -4.37
N GLN A 172 42.29 1.81 -4.17
CA GLN A 172 43.16 1.54 -3.02
C GLN A 172 44.52 2.17 -3.31
N PRO A 173 45.02 3.13 -2.50
CA PRO A 173 46.43 3.48 -2.56
C PRO A 173 47.21 2.26 -2.06
N ARG A 174 48.15 1.78 -2.90
CA ARG A 174 49.22 0.90 -2.45
C ARG A 174 50.09 1.69 -1.48
N TYR A 175 49.75 1.67 -0.20
CA TYR A 175 50.70 2.07 0.83
C TYR A 175 51.64 0.90 1.06
N GLY A 176 52.90 1.16 0.76
CA GLY A 176 54.01 0.26 1.06
C GLY A 176 54.16 0.05 2.56
N SER A 177 54.83 -1.06 2.86
CA SER A 177 55.28 -1.53 4.16
C SER A 177 55.64 -0.42 5.14
N LEU A 178 54.86 -0.30 6.22
CA LEU A 178 55.34 0.17 7.50
C LEU A 178 54.72 -0.69 8.60
N GLU A 179 55.58 -1.08 9.52
CA GLU A 179 55.49 -2.20 10.44
C GLU A 179 54.34 -2.12 11.45
N LEU A 180 53.82 -3.31 11.78
CA LEU A 180 52.95 -3.57 12.92
C LEU A 180 53.74 -3.35 14.23
N TYR A 181 53.51 -2.23 14.91
CA TYR A 181 53.65 -2.19 16.36
C TYR A 181 52.26 -2.32 16.99
N TRP A 182 51.83 -3.56 17.16
CA TRP A 182 50.85 -3.94 18.16
C TRP A 182 51.61 -4.32 19.43
N PHE A 183 51.67 -3.43 20.43
CA PHE A 183 51.73 -3.82 21.84
C PHE A 183 51.46 -2.59 22.72
N LEU A 184 50.19 -2.42 23.11
CA LEU A 184 49.68 -2.20 24.47
C LEU A 184 48.18 -1.93 24.42
#